data_AF-A0A8C2WG04-F1
#
_entry.id   AF-A0A8C2WG04-F1
#
_cell.length_a   1.000
_cell.length_b   1.000
_cell.length_c   1.000
_cell.angle_alpha   90.00
_cell.angle_beta   90.00
_cell.angle_gamma   90.00
#
_symmetry.space_group_name_H-M   'P 1'
#
loop_
_entity.id
_entity.type
_entity.pdbx_description
1 polymer ?
#
loop_
_entity_poly.entity_id
_entity_poly.type
_entity_poly.pdbx_seq_one_letter_code
_entity_poly.pdbx_strand_id
1 'polypeptide(L)'
;METWSSENRVSVGDDALLTLRDFMKYRKESIKERCDAVHLFSGRTFMSSRSEAAYIGGICSVTRGGGINEFGSVGPMAITLSQSLGQNIGMLRNKERLAAGDCRCPDPWLGCIMEDTGYYLPRKFSRCSIDEYLRFLQQGGGSCLFNKPSKLLDPPECGNGFVELGEECDCGSLVECARSGANCCKKCTLTHNAMCSNGLCCRHCKYELRGVTCREAVNGCDIPETCMGDSSQCPHNVHKLDGYTCDAGRGRCYGGRCKTRDGQCRTLWGYNSADRFCYEKLNSEGTEKGNCGPDSSGQGWVQCNKQDVLCGLLLCTNLTDRPRFGELQGRLTSLTIHHQNRYLDCRGGHAVLDDGLDMGYVEDGTPCGPNMMCLERRCFPIPTFNLSTCPGSSPSHICSHHGTCSNEVKCICDSDYTGKDCSVFDPILIPTPPDGSEKAKGPSGTNIIIGSVAGAILVAAIVLGGTGWGFK
;
A
#
# COMPACT_ATOMS: atom_id res chain seq x y z
N MET A 1 11.42 17.06 6.63
CA MET A 1 11.54 18.12 5.60
C MET A 1 12.99 18.53 5.55
N GLU A 2 13.56 18.71 4.36
CA GLU A 2 14.90 19.25 4.17
C GLU A 2 14.87 20.46 3.23
N THR A 3 15.87 21.33 3.32
CA THR A 3 16.01 22.50 2.43
C THR A 3 17.46 22.59 1.98
N TRP A 4 17.67 22.63 0.66
CA TRP A 4 19.00 22.74 0.07
C TRP A 4 19.45 24.21 0.04
N SER A 5 19.97 24.70 1.16
CA SER A 5 20.36 26.11 1.33
C SER A 5 21.65 26.50 0.61
N SER A 6 22.53 25.53 0.30
CA SER A 6 23.86 25.80 -0.26
C SER A 6 23.91 25.58 -1.78
N GLU A 7 23.45 24.42 -2.24
CA GLU A 7 23.49 24.03 -3.65
C GLU A 7 22.43 22.96 -3.94
N ASN A 8 22.04 22.82 -5.21
CA ASN A 8 21.13 21.75 -5.61
C ASN A 8 21.82 20.39 -5.53
N ARG A 9 21.16 19.40 -4.91
CA ARG A 9 21.67 18.02 -4.85
C ARG A 9 21.39 17.21 -6.11
N VAL A 10 20.48 17.70 -6.95
CA VAL A 10 20.14 17.11 -8.25
C VAL A 10 20.10 18.19 -9.32
N SER A 11 20.39 17.79 -10.56
CA SER A 11 20.22 18.68 -11.70
C SER A 11 18.72 18.91 -11.93
N VAL A 12 18.29 20.18 -11.93
CA VAL A 12 16.90 20.57 -12.21
C VAL A 12 16.87 21.23 -13.58
N GLY A 13 16.46 20.46 -14.59
CA GLY A 13 16.34 20.93 -15.98
C GLY A 13 14.91 21.31 -16.35
N ASP A 14 14.70 21.60 -17.63
CA ASP A 14 13.38 21.95 -18.17
C ASP A 14 12.46 20.72 -18.35
N ASP A 15 13.05 19.53 -18.44
CA ASP A 15 12.34 18.25 -18.52
C ASP A 15 12.00 17.74 -17.11
N ALA A 16 10.70 17.71 -16.81
CA ALA A 16 10.18 17.26 -15.54
C ALA A 16 10.42 15.76 -15.30
N LEU A 17 10.32 14.90 -16.33
CA LEU A 17 10.52 13.46 -16.18
C LEU A 17 11.99 13.12 -15.94
N LEU A 18 12.90 13.83 -16.61
CA LEU A 18 14.34 13.70 -16.36
C LEU A 18 14.68 14.10 -14.91
N THR A 19 14.15 15.24 -14.46
CA THR A 19 14.35 15.74 -13.10
C THR A 19 13.77 14.79 -12.05
N LEU A 20 12.59 14.22 -12.28
CA LEU A 20 11.97 13.22 -11.41
C LEU A 20 12.85 11.98 -11.26
N ARG A 21 13.37 11.46 -12.38
CA ARG A 21 14.25 10.28 -12.37
C ARG A 21 15.51 10.53 -11.53
N ASP A 22 16.17 11.66 -11.75
CA ASP A 22 17.40 12.02 -11.05
C ASP A 22 17.13 12.30 -9.55
N PHE A 23 15.99 12.91 -9.22
CA PHE A 23 15.52 13.11 -7.85
C PHE A 23 15.27 11.80 -7.10
N MET A 24 14.64 10.82 -7.75
CA MET A 24 14.35 9.53 -7.12
C MET A 24 15.62 8.68 -6.95
N LYS A 25 16.63 8.88 -7.80
CA LYS A 25 17.98 8.34 -7.57
C LYS A 25 18.62 8.96 -6.32
N TYR A 26 18.58 10.29 -6.18
CA TYR A 26 19.05 10.96 -4.96
C TYR A 26 18.33 10.47 -3.71
N ARG A 27 16.99 10.33 -3.75
CA ARG A 27 16.23 9.77 -2.63
C ARG A 27 16.78 8.43 -2.19
N LYS A 28 16.95 7.50 -3.13
CA LYS A 28 17.44 6.14 -2.86
C LYS A 28 18.82 6.14 -2.19
N GLU A 29 19.70 7.06 -2.58
CA GLU A 29 21.09 7.10 -2.14
C GLU A 29 21.31 7.91 -0.85
N SER A 30 20.52 8.98 -0.65
CA SER A 30 20.80 10.01 0.36
C SER A 30 19.75 10.14 1.47
N ILE A 31 18.46 9.88 1.19
CA ILE A 31 17.38 10.06 2.18
C ILE A 31 17.21 8.77 2.98
N LYS A 32 17.39 8.84 4.30
CA LYS A 32 17.37 7.68 5.20
C LYS A 32 16.09 7.56 6.02
N GLU A 33 15.35 8.66 6.08
CA GLU A 33 14.08 8.77 6.75
C GLU A 33 13.04 7.86 6.08
N ARG A 34 12.23 7.19 6.89
CA ARG A 34 11.12 6.39 6.39
C ARG A 34 9.98 7.33 6.01
N CYS A 35 9.64 7.36 4.72
CA CYS A 35 8.55 8.14 4.18
C CYS A 35 7.82 7.34 3.12
N ASP A 36 6.49 7.42 3.12
CA ASP A 36 5.64 6.74 2.13
C ASP A 36 5.85 7.33 0.73
N ALA A 37 5.93 8.67 0.67
CA ALA A 37 6.31 9.44 -0.51
C ALA A 37 7.26 10.59 -0.18
N VAL A 38 8.05 11.01 -1.16
CA VAL A 38 8.94 12.17 -1.07
C VAL A 38 8.74 13.06 -2.30
N HIS A 39 8.47 14.34 -2.09
CA HIS A 39 8.27 15.31 -3.18
C HIS A 39 9.31 16.42 -3.15
N LEU A 40 9.82 16.79 -4.33
CA LEU A 40 10.67 17.96 -4.51
C LEU A 40 9.82 19.19 -4.84
N PHE A 41 10.09 20.31 -4.17
CA PHE A 41 9.59 21.63 -4.57
C PHE A 41 10.72 22.40 -5.24
N SER A 42 10.55 22.67 -6.53
CA SER A 42 11.55 23.31 -7.38
C SER A 42 11.21 24.78 -7.62
N GLY A 43 12.15 25.68 -7.33
CA GLY A 43 12.03 27.09 -7.72
C GLY A 43 12.14 27.36 -9.23
N ARG A 44 12.44 26.33 -10.05
CA ARG A 44 12.45 26.42 -11.52
C ARG A 44 11.12 26.01 -12.10
N THR A 45 10.71 26.69 -13.17
CA THR A 45 9.59 26.33 -14.04
C THR A 45 10.04 25.34 -15.11
N PHE A 46 9.32 24.24 -15.29
CA PHE A 46 9.56 23.25 -16.34
C PHE A 46 9.01 23.76 -17.67
N MET A 47 9.72 23.53 -18.78
CA MET A 47 9.24 23.88 -20.13
C MET A 47 8.31 22.79 -20.69
N SER A 48 7.40 22.30 -19.85
CA SER A 48 6.37 21.35 -20.25
C SER A 48 5.00 21.98 -20.06
N SER A 49 3.94 21.39 -20.63
CA SER A 49 2.57 21.81 -20.29
C SER A 49 2.18 21.50 -18.84
N ARG A 50 3.11 20.98 -18.02
CA ARG A 50 2.88 20.44 -16.69
C ARG A 50 3.79 21.11 -15.67
N SER A 51 3.20 21.50 -14.54
CA SER A 51 3.90 22.03 -13.36
C SER A 51 4.31 20.95 -12.36
N GLU A 52 4.13 19.68 -12.72
CA GLU A 52 4.51 18.53 -11.89
C GLU A 52 4.81 17.28 -12.72
N ALA A 53 5.53 16.34 -12.11
CA ALA A 53 5.62 14.96 -12.57
C ALA A 53 5.77 14.01 -11.37
N ALA A 54 5.04 12.89 -11.38
CA ALA A 54 5.13 11.85 -10.36
C ALA A 54 4.98 10.46 -10.97
N TYR A 55 5.58 9.44 -10.33
CA TYR A 55 5.40 8.06 -10.80
C TYR A 55 4.03 7.52 -10.41
N ILE A 56 3.32 6.95 -11.38
CA ILE A 56 1.97 6.43 -11.15
C ILE A 56 2.02 5.14 -10.35
N GLY A 57 1.21 5.06 -9.29
CA GLY A 57 1.18 3.93 -8.36
C GLY A 57 2.51 3.70 -7.66
N GLY A 58 3.33 4.74 -7.53
CA GLY A 58 4.67 4.68 -6.96
C GLY A 58 4.72 4.68 -5.43
N ILE A 59 3.62 5.03 -4.74
CA ILE A 59 3.58 5.11 -3.27
C ILE A 59 4.14 3.83 -2.61
N CYS A 60 4.80 3.98 -1.46
CA CYS A 60 5.49 2.90 -0.73
C CYS A 60 6.78 2.38 -1.38
N SER A 61 7.09 2.77 -2.62
CA SER A 61 8.36 2.43 -3.25
C SER A 61 9.44 3.46 -2.93
N VAL A 62 10.64 3.00 -2.59
CA VAL A 62 11.83 3.88 -2.42
C VAL A 62 12.22 4.55 -3.73
N THR A 63 12.12 3.83 -4.85
CA THR A 63 12.55 4.32 -6.18
C THR A 63 11.44 5.01 -6.96
N ARG A 64 10.17 4.84 -6.57
CA ARG A 64 9.03 5.39 -7.30
C ARG A 64 8.06 6.23 -6.46
N GLY A 65 8.09 6.18 -5.14
CA GLY A 65 7.13 6.89 -4.29
C GLY A 65 7.40 8.38 -4.17
N GLY A 66 7.22 9.14 -5.24
CA GLY A 66 7.51 10.55 -5.20
C GLY A 66 7.15 11.28 -6.48
N GLY A 67 7.37 12.58 -6.42
CA GLY A 67 7.12 13.50 -7.52
C GLY A 67 7.92 14.77 -7.37
N ILE A 68 7.86 15.61 -8.39
CA ILE A 68 8.43 16.96 -8.38
C ILE A 68 7.31 17.94 -8.69
N ASN A 69 7.34 19.10 -8.04
CA ASN A 69 6.35 20.15 -8.23
C ASN A 69 7.06 21.49 -8.36
N GLU A 70 6.55 22.35 -9.24
CA GLU A 70 6.98 23.74 -9.29
C GLU A 70 6.57 24.48 -8.02
N PHE A 71 7.49 25.29 -7.50
CA PHE A 71 7.26 26.16 -6.37
C PHE A 71 6.60 27.46 -6.86
N GLY A 72 5.54 27.89 -6.17
CA GLY A 72 4.79 29.08 -6.52
C GLY A 72 3.87 29.53 -5.38
N SER A 73 2.73 30.12 -5.72
CA SER A 73 1.73 30.48 -4.71
C SER A 73 1.08 29.24 -4.08
N VAL A 74 0.68 29.36 -2.80
CA VAL A 74 0.19 28.24 -1.98
C VAL A 74 -0.99 27.50 -2.65
N GLY A 75 -1.93 28.24 -3.25
CA GLY A 75 -3.11 27.68 -3.90
C GLY A 75 -2.76 26.72 -5.05
N PRO A 76 -2.15 27.20 -6.15
CA PRO A 76 -1.69 26.36 -7.26
C PRO A 76 -0.76 25.22 -6.81
N MET A 77 0.19 25.48 -5.90
CA MET A 77 1.10 24.45 -5.40
C MET A 77 0.38 23.33 -4.66
N ALA A 78 -0.67 23.65 -3.90
CA ALA A 78 -1.49 22.62 -3.25
C ALA A 78 -2.20 21.73 -4.29
N ILE A 79 -2.61 22.29 -5.43
CA ILE A 79 -3.23 21.52 -6.52
C ILE A 79 -2.21 20.63 -7.21
N THR A 80 -1.03 21.15 -7.56
CA THR A 80 0.02 20.36 -8.21
C THR A 80 0.54 19.25 -7.31
N LEU A 81 0.70 19.52 -6.01
CA LEU A 81 1.02 18.47 -5.03
C LEU A 81 -0.09 17.41 -4.95
N SER A 82 -1.36 17.83 -4.95
CA SER A 82 -2.51 16.91 -4.92
C SER A 82 -2.56 16.03 -6.18
N GLN A 83 -2.21 16.58 -7.35
CA GLN A 83 -2.09 15.84 -8.60
C GLN A 83 -0.95 14.82 -8.54
N SER A 84 0.24 15.24 -8.12
CA SER A 84 1.41 14.38 -7.95
C SER A 84 1.16 13.22 -7.00
N LEU A 85 0.59 13.51 -5.82
CA LEU A 85 0.21 12.49 -4.85
C LEU A 85 -0.90 11.60 -5.39
N GLY A 86 -1.88 12.18 -6.09
CA GLY A 86 -2.93 11.45 -6.81
C GLY A 86 -2.35 10.40 -7.77
N GLN A 87 -1.33 10.76 -8.54
CA GLN A 87 -0.60 9.82 -9.39
C GLN A 87 0.12 8.76 -8.56
N ASN A 88 0.83 9.14 -7.51
CA ASN A 88 1.50 8.15 -6.64
C ASN A 88 0.55 7.11 -6.05
N ILE A 89 -0.71 7.47 -5.78
CA ILE A 89 -1.77 6.56 -5.30
C ILE A 89 -2.62 5.94 -6.43
N GLY A 90 -2.17 6.04 -7.68
CA GLY A 90 -2.71 5.30 -8.81
C GLY A 90 -3.84 5.99 -9.57
N MET A 91 -4.17 7.24 -9.25
CA MET A 91 -5.08 8.06 -10.05
C MET A 91 -4.40 8.49 -11.35
N LEU A 92 -5.16 8.56 -12.43
CA LEU A 92 -4.66 8.92 -13.75
C LEU A 92 -5.21 10.29 -14.16
N ARG A 93 -4.43 10.99 -14.98
CA ARG A 93 -4.89 12.21 -15.64
C ARG A 93 -5.88 11.81 -16.74
N ASN A 94 -7.13 12.23 -16.61
CA ASN A 94 -8.15 11.89 -17.60
C ASN A 94 -8.13 12.96 -18.72
N LYS A 95 -7.72 12.58 -19.93
CA LYS A 95 -7.85 13.46 -21.11
C LYS A 95 -9.13 13.19 -21.90
N GLU A 96 -9.53 11.93 -22.07
CA GLU A 96 -10.77 11.56 -22.77
C GLU A 96 -11.25 10.17 -22.32
N ARG A 97 -12.40 10.07 -21.63
CA ARG A 97 -13.18 8.83 -21.61
C ARG A 97 -14.39 9.03 -22.54
N LEU A 98 -14.25 8.59 -23.78
CA LEU A 98 -15.31 8.60 -24.81
C LEU A 98 -16.42 7.58 -24.57
N ALA A 99 -16.34 6.77 -23.51
CA ALA A 99 -17.47 5.97 -23.06
C ALA A 99 -18.46 6.88 -22.30
N ALA A 100 -19.53 7.23 -23.00
CA ALA A 100 -20.71 7.95 -22.55
C ALA A 100 -21.02 7.79 -21.05
N GLY A 101 -20.99 8.91 -20.30
CA GLY A 101 -21.88 9.12 -19.15
C GLY A 101 -21.30 9.10 -17.73
N ASP A 102 -20.25 8.31 -17.43
CA ASP A 102 -19.95 7.92 -16.03
C ASP A 102 -18.84 8.73 -15.32
N CYS A 103 -17.90 9.33 -16.04
CA CYS A 103 -16.86 10.16 -15.43
C CYS A 103 -17.27 11.63 -15.42
N ARG A 104 -17.93 12.05 -14.35
CA ARG A 104 -18.31 13.46 -14.16
C ARG A 104 -17.49 14.08 -13.04
N CYS A 105 -16.91 15.24 -13.33
CA CYS A 105 -16.43 16.12 -12.29
C CYS A 105 -17.64 16.68 -11.52
N PRO A 106 -17.69 16.57 -10.18
CA PRO A 106 -18.78 17.12 -9.39
C PRO A 106 -18.84 18.65 -9.43
N ASP A 107 -17.75 19.32 -9.84
CA ASP A 107 -17.67 20.76 -9.98
C ASP A 107 -17.33 21.15 -11.44
N PRO A 108 -18.33 21.39 -12.28
CA PRO A 108 -18.09 21.73 -13.69
C PRO A 108 -17.49 23.13 -13.89
N TRP A 109 -17.47 23.98 -12.85
CA TRP A 109 -16.95 25.35 -12.94
C TRP A 109 -15.47 25.42 -12.59
N LEU A 110 -15.09 24.81 -11.48
CA LEU A 110 -13.68 24.78 -11.03
C LEU A 110 -12.89 23.64 -11.66
N GLY A 111 -13.57 22.64 -12.23
CA GLY A 111 -12.94 21.41 -12.72
C GLY A 111 -12.50 20.49 -11.57
N CYS A 112 -11.77 19.44 -11.93
CA CYS A 112 -11.29 18.43 -11.00
C CYS A 112 -9.78 18.39 -10.88
N ILE A 113 -9.28 17.94 -9.73
CA ILE A 113 -7.85 17.97 -9.40
C ILE A 113 -7.01 17.23 -10.46
N MET A 114 -7.46 16.07 -10.96
CA MET A 114 -6.70 15.27 -11.94
C MET A 114 -6.89 15.72 -13.40
N GLU A 115 -7.51 16.87 -13.64
CA GLU A 115 -7.63 17.50 -14.96
C GLU A 115 -6.53 18.57 -15.12
N ASP A 116 -6.40 19.13 -16.32
CA ASP A 116 -5.40 20.18 -16.56
C ASP A 116 -5.73 21.45 -15.77
N THR A 117 -4.75 21.94 -15.01
CA THR A 117 -4.93 23.09 -14.13
C THR A 117 -5.03 24.37 -14.95
N GLY A 118 -6.21 24.99 -14.95
CA GLY A 118 -6.45 26.29 -15.56
C GLY A 118 -6.26 27.46 -14.58
N TYR A 119 -6.92 28.58 -14.87
CA TYR A 119 -6.95 29.74 -13.97
C TYR A 119 -7.68 29.45 -12.65
N TYR A 120 -8.68 28.57 -12.68
CA TYR A 120 -9.47 28.18 -11.50
C TYR A 120 -8.81 27.02 -10.75
N LEU A 121 -8.85 27.08 -9.42
CA LEU A 121 -8.24 26.06 -8.56
C LEU A 121 -9.27 24.99 -8.16
N PRO A 122 -9.19 23.76 -8.72
CA PRO A 122 -10.11 22.69 -8.39
C PRO A 122 -9.93 22.23 -6.94
N ARG A 123 -11.00 21.74 -6.31
CA ARG A 123 -10.95 21.27 -4.89
C ARG A 123 -11.47 19.86 -4.70
N LYS A 124 -11.85 19.19 -5.79
CA LYS A 124 -12.51 17.88 -5.75
C LYS A 124 -11.88 16.95 -6.76
N PHE A 125 -11.81 15.67 -6.39
CA PHE A 125 -11.53 14.60 -7.33
C PHE A 125 -12.79 14.23 -8.13
N SER A 126 -12.59 13.76 -9.36
CA SER A 126 -13.67 13.17 -10.15
C SER A 126 -14.03 11.79 -9.59
N ARG A 127 -15.23 11.29 -9.94
CA ARG A 127 -15.60 9.90 -9.58
C ARG A 127 -14.59 8.87 -10.10
N CYS A 128 -14.03 9.11 -11.28
CA CYS A 128 -13.12 8.16 -11.92
C CYS A 128 -11.73 8.14 -11.29
N SER A 129 -11.27 9.28 -10.78
CA SER A 129 -10.07 9.33 -9.94
C SER A 129 -10.26 8.53 -8.65
N ILE A 130 -11.46 8.60 -8.05
CA ILE A 130 -11.79 7.79 -6.86
C ILE A 130 -11.82 6.29 -7.20
N ASP A 131 -12.48 5.90 -8.29
CA ASP A 131 -12.54 4.49 -8.72
C ASP A 131 -11.14 3.93 -9.04
N GLU A 132 -10.26 4.75 -9.65
CA GLU A 132 -8.87 4.39 -9.92
C GLU A 132 -8.06 4.15 -8.64
N TYR A 133 -8.20 5.05 -7.66
CA TYR A 133 -7.59 4.87 -6.34
C TYR A 133 -8.10 3.63 -5.61
N LEU A 134 -9.42 3.39 -5.60
CA LEU A 134 -10.00 2.21 -4.99
C LEU A 134 -9.51 0.93 -5.66
N ARG A 135 -9.44 0.91 -7.00
CA ARG A 135 -8.87 -0.20 -7.76
C ARG A 135 -7.39 -0.42 -7.43
N PHE A 136 -6.61 0.65 -7.28
CA PHE A 136 -5.20 0.57 -6.88
C PHE A 136 -5.04 -0.13 -5.51
N LEU A 137 -5.86 0.26 -4.52
CA LEU A 137 -5.88 -0.39 -3.21
C LEU A 137 -6.32 -1.86 -3.30
N GLN A 138 -7.40 -2.16 -4.02
CA GLN A 138 -7.91 -3.52 -4.20
C GLN A 138 -6.90 -4.45 -4.91
N GLN A 139 -6.05 -3.89 -5.77
CA GLN A 139 -4.96 -4.62 -6.41
C GLN A 139 -3.80 -4.93 -5.46
N GLY A 140 -3.78 -4.39 -4.25
CA GLY A 140 -2.73 -4.54 -3.23
C GLY A 140 -1.72 -3.40 -3.18
N GLY A 141 -2.01 -2.26 -3.83
CA GLY A 141 -1.20 -1.05 -3.73
C GLY A 141 -1.42 -0.29 -2.42
N GLY A 142 -0.44 0.51 -2.00
CA GLY A 142 -0.60 1.45 -0.88
C GLY A 142 -0.53 0.83 0.52
N SER A 143 0.16 -0.30 0.69
CA SER A 143 0.30 -0.98 2.00
C SER A 143 0.83 -0.06 3.12
N CYS A 144 1.77 0.84 2.81
CA CYS A 144 2.31 1.82 3.74
C CYS A 144 1.34 2.96 4.15
N LEU A 145 0.13 3.02 3.60
CA LEU A 145 -0.82 4.11 3.91
C LEU A 145 -1.72 3.82 5.12
N PHE A 146 -1.58 2.64 5.73
CA PHE A 146 -2.44 2.18 6.83
C PHE A 146 -1.77 2.34 8.21
N ASN A 147 -0.68 3.11 8.30
CA ASN A 147 -0.04 3.47 9.55
C ASN A 147 -0.32 4.92 9.94
N LYS A 148 -1.07 5.10 11.01
CA LYS A 148 -1.34 6.44 11.56
C LYS A 148 -0.08 6.99 12.26
N PRO A 149 0.46 8.14 11.85
CA PRO A 149 1.56 8.80 12.56
C PRO A 149 1.19 9.19 14.00
N SER A 150 2.18 9.23 14.90
CA SER A 150 1.99 9.63 16.30
C SER A 150 2.81 10.86 16.71
N LYS A 151 3.66 11.37 15.82
CA LYS A 151 4.48 12.55 16.04
C LYS A 151 4.41 13.40 14.78
N LEU A 152 3.75 14.55 14.89
CA LEU A 152 3.71 15.55 13.84
C LEU A 152 4.87 16.53 14.02
N LEU A 153 5.11 17.37 13.00
CA LEU A 153 6.14 18.41 13.06
C LEU A 153 5.65 19.66 13.82
N ASP A 154 4.33 19.79 13.96
CA ASP A 154 3.66 20.88 14.64
C ASP A 154 3.45 20.57 16.15
N PRO A 155 3.19 21.58 16.98
CA PRO A 155 2.84 21.37 18.39
C PRO A 155 1.55 20.54 18.56
N PRO A 156 1.41 19.74 19.63
CA PRO A 156 0.22 18.93 19.87
C PRO A 156 -1.09 19.72 19.89
N GLU A 157 -2.12 19.21 19.20
CA GLU A 157 -3.43 19.85 19.11
C GLU A 157 -4.59 18.86 19.32
N CYS A 158 -5.22 18.93 20.50
CA CYS A 158 -6.37 18.09 20.83
C CYS A 158 -7.56 18.31 19.89
N GLY A 159 -7.95 17.26 19.18
CA GLY A 159 -9.07 17.26 18.23
C GLY A 159 -8.63 17.23 16.77
N ASN A 160 -7.33 17.14 16.49
CA ASN A 160 -6.78 16.93 15.15
C ASN A 160 -6.83 15.45 14.73
N GLY A 161 -7.20 14.57 15.66
CA GLY A 161 -7.36 13.14 15.46
C GLY A 161 -6.06 12.36 15.61
N PHE A 162 -4.94 12.93 16.04
CA PHE A 162 -3.67 12.24 16.25
C PHE A 162 -3.35 12.18 17.74
N VAL A 163 -3.00 11.00 18.26
CA VAL A 163 -2.61 10.87 19.66
C VAL A 163 -1.17 11.35 19.80
N GLU A 164 -1.00 12.55 20.33
CA GLU A 164 0.29 13.24 20.48
C GLU A 164 0.79 13.27 21.93
N LEU A 165 1.97 13.85 22.16
CA LEU A 165 2.56 13.89 23.50
C LEU A 165 1.67 14.69 24.46
N GLY A 166 1.17 14.02 25.51
CA GLY A 166 0.29 14.60 26.52
C GLY A 166 -1.19 14.21 26.39
N GLU A 167 -1.54 13.50 25.31
CA GLU A 167 -2.90 13.01 25.07
C GLU A 167 -2.99 11.49 25.27
N GLU A 168 -4.11 11.01 25.80
CA GLU A 168 -4.38 9.57 25.93
C GLU A 168 -5.24 9.05 24.77
N CYS A 169 -5.98 9.95 24.14
CA CYS A 169 -6.88 9.66 23.02
C CYS A 169 -7.12 10.91 22.20
N ASP A 170 -7.36 10.72 20.90
CA ASP A 170 -7.92 11.77 20.05
C ASP A 170 -8.90 11.13 19.04
N CYS A 171 -10.18 11.50 19.18
CA CYS A 171 -11.27 11.02 18.34
C CYS A 171 -11.51 11.90 17.10
N GLY A 172 -10.70 12.94 16.91
CA GLY A 172 -10.80 13.90 15.81
C GLY A 172 -11.69 15.09 16.16
N SER A 173 -12.22 15.73 15.11
CA SER A 173 -13.13 16.85 15.26
C SER A 173 -14.40 16.45 16.03
N LEU A 174 -15.14 17.43 16.56
CA LEU A 174 -16.40 17.17 17.29
C LEU A 174 -17.39 16.29 16.50
N VAL A 175 -17.41 16.43 15.17
CA VAL A 175 -18.28 15.66 14.27
C VAL A 175 -17.81 14.22 14.12
N GLU A 176 -16.50 14.00 14.01
CA GLU A 176 -15.92 12.66 13.92
C GLU A 176 -16.03 11.91 15.24
N CYS A 177 -15.73 12.60 16.35
CA CYS A 177 -15.82 12.05 17.69
C CYS A 177 -17.24 11.60 18.04
N ALA A 178 -18.26 12.37 17.62
CA ALA A 178 -19.65 12.01 17.79
C ALA A 178 -20.04 10.71 17.06
N ARG A 179 -19.35 10.37 15.96
CA ARG A 179 -19.54 9.09 15.24
C ARG A 179 -18.79 7.94 15.91
N SER A 180 -17.57 8.18 16.39
CA SER A 180 -16.73 7.16 17.01
C SER A 180 -15.79 7.78 18.05
N GLY A 181 -15.90 7.34 19.30
CA GLY A 181 -14.99 7.71 20.40
C GLY A 181 -15.52 8.71 21.43
N ALA A 182 -16.64 9.41 21.18
CA ALA A 182 -17.19 10.40 22.13
C ALA A 182 -17.51 9.84 23.52
N ASN A 183 -17.94 8.58 23.62
CA ASN A 183 -18.22 7.94 24.91
C ASN A 183 -16.96 7.53 25.68
N CYS A 184 -15.83 7.47 24.98
CA CYS A 184 -14.59 6.89 25.48
C CYS A 184 -13.52 7.96 25.73
N CYS A 185 -13.59 9.11 25.05
CA CYS A 185 -12.60 10.18 25.08
C CYS A 185 -13.24 11.53 25.38
N LYS A 186 -12.67 12.28 26.32
CA LYS A 186 -13.14 13.61 26.70
C LYS A 186 -11.93 14.52 26.94
N LYS A 187 -11.85 15.62 26.18
CA LYS A 187 -10.71 16.56 26.23
C LYS A 187 -9.36 15.83 26.10
N CYS A 188 -9.27 14.95 25.12
CA CYS A 188 -8.11 14.09 24.84
C CYS A 188 -7.59 13.24 26.00
N THR A 189 -8.49 12.94 26.95
CA THR A 189 -8.27 12.03 28.09
C THR A 189 -9.29 10.89 28.02
N LEU A 190 -8.87 9.67 28.34
CA LEU A 190 -9.77 8.54 28.37
C LEU A 190 -10.77 8.68 29.53
N THR A 191 -12.01 8.25 29.27
CA THR A 191 -13.05 8.18 30.30
C THR A 191 -12.82 7.00 31.25
N HIS A 192 -13.52 7.00 32.39
CA HIS A 192 -13.40 5.92 33.37
C HIS A 192 -13.68 4.56 32.73
N ASN A 193 -12.81 3.57 32.98
CA ASN A 193 -12.80 2.24 32.38
C ASN A 193 -12.57 2.17 30.86
N ALA A 194 -12.27 3.25 30.15
CA ALA A 194 -11.88 3.18 28.74
C ALA A 194 -10.41 2.76 28.60
N MET A 195 -10.13 1.89 27.63
CA MET A 195 -8.79 1.47 27.20
C MET A 195 -8.46 2.04 25.81
N CYS A 196 -9.49 2.40 25.04
CA CYS A 196 -9.35 2.99 23.72
C CYS A 196 -10.50 3.96 23.45
N SER A 197 -10.32 4.83 22.45
CA SER A 197 -11.34 5.77 21.97
C SER A 197 -11.96 5.33 20.66
N ASN A 198 -11.12 5.21 19.64
CA ASN A 198 -11.47 4.89 18.26
C ASN A 198 -10.44 3.91 17.66
N GLY A 199 -10.74 3.41 16.46
CA GLY A 199 -9.90 2.48 15.71
C GLY A 199 -10.60 1.15 15.45
N LEU A 200 -10.07 0.38 14.50
CA LEU A 200 -10.67 -0.89 14.05
C LEU A 200 -10.60 -2.01 15.10
N CYS A 201 -9.67 -1.90 16.05
CA CYS A 201 -9.51 -2.83 17.18
C CYS A 201 -10.05 -2.24 18.49
N CYS A 202 -11.02 -1.32 18.42
CA CYS A 202 -11.67 -0.74 19.58
C CYS A 202 -13.18 -0.97 19.52
N ARG A 203 -13.70 -1.62 20.56
CA ARG A 203 -15.13 -1.89 20.68
C ARG A 203 -15.60 -1.62 22.10
N HIS A 204 -16.64 -0.80 22.23
CA HIS A 204 -17.18 -0.38 23.53
C HIS A 204 -16.11 0.15 24.51
N CYS A 205 -15.20 0.99 24.00
CA CYS A 205 -14.06 1.56 24.74
C CYS A 205 -13.05 0.52 25.26
N LYS A 206 -13.07 -0.71 24.77
CA LYS A 206 -12.14 -1.80 25.10
C LYS A 206 -11.42 -2.27 23.85
N TYR A 207 -10.19 -2.76 24.01
CA TYR A 207 -9.50 -3.42 22.91
C TYR A 207 -10.26 -4.66 22.47
N GLU A 208 -10.30 -4.88 21.16
CA GLU A 208 -10.74 -6.15 20.59
C GLU A 208 -9.81 -7.29 21.00
N LEU A 209 -10.32 -8.51 21.02
CA LEU A 209 -9.54 -9.69 21.39
C LEU A 209 -8.43 -9.97 20.36
N ARG A 210 -7.35 -10.60 20.83
CA ARG A 210 -6.29 -11.12 19.93
C ARG A 210 -6.90 -12.03 18.87
N GLY A 211 -6.53 -11.81 17.61
CA GLY A 211 -6.96 -12.63 16.48
C GLY A 211 -8.25 -12.19 15.78
N VAL A 212 -8.94 -11.16 16.28
CA VAL A 212 -10.07 -10.55 15.56
C VAL A 212 -9.55 -9.88 14.28
N THR A 213 -10.02 -10.30 13.10
CA THR A 213 -9.64 -9.68 11.84
C THR A 213 -10.12 -8.23 11.77
N CYS A 214 -9.18 -7.29 11.62
CA CYS A 214 -9.48 -5.86 11.47
C CYS A 214 -9.32 -5.38 10.03
N ARG A 215 -8.57 -6.11 9.19
CA ARG A 215 -8.48 -5.88 7.76
C ARG A 215 -8.40 -7.20 7.00
N GLU A 216 -9.31 -7.37 6.04
CA GLU A 216 -9.32 -8.53 5.15
C GLU A 216 -8.24 -8.39 4.06
N ALA A 217 -7.78 -9.54 3.56
CA ALA A 217 -6.87 -9.59 2.42
C ALA A 217 -7.59 -9.18 1.13
N VAL A 218 -7.03 -8.23 0.38
CA VAL A 218 -7.66 -7.72 -0.85
C VAL A 218 -7.39 -8.60 -2.07
N ASN A 219 -6.33 -9.41 -2.04
CA ASN A 219 -5.97 -10.35 -3.11
C ASN A 219 -5.05 -11.48 -2.60
N GLY A 220 -4.69 -12.43 -3.47
CA GLY A 220 -3.86 -13.60 -3.10
C GLY A 220 -2.40 -13.30 -2.68
N CYS A 221 -1.94 -12.07 -2.83
CA CYS A 221 -0.63 -11.57 -2.40
C CYS A 221 -0.69 -10.74 -1.12
N ASP A 222 -1.87 -10.52 -0.57
CA ASP A 222 -2.08 -9.75 0.65
C ASP A 222 -2.18 -10.69 1.88
N ILE A 223 -1.95 -10.15 3.07
CA ILE A 223 -2.06 -10.87 4.35
C ILE A 223 -3.15 -10.18 5.16
N PRO A 224 -4.15 -10.89 5.73
CA PRO A 224 -5.13 -10.25 6.60
C PRO A 224 -4.48 -9.85 7.94
N GLU A 225 -4.80 -8.67 8.46
CA GLU A 225 -4.35 -8.24 9.78
C GLU A 225 -5.40 -8.51 10.85
N THR A 226 -4.89 -8.95 11.99
CA THR A 226 -5.68 -9.26 13.17
C THR A 226 -5.28 -8.38 14.34
N CYS A 227 -6.25 -8.01 15.17
CA CYS A 227 -6.02 -7.25 16.38
C CYS A 227 -5.08 -8.00 17.31
N MET A 228 -4.15 -7.28 17.93
CA MET A 228 -3.16 -7.87 18.85
C MET A 228 -3.72 -8.09 20.27
N GLY A 229 -4.81 -7.41 20.64
CA GLY A 229 -5.40 -7.48 21.98
C GLY A 229 -5.03 -6.32 22.92
N ASP A 230 -4.08 -5.49 22.52
CA ASP A 230 -3.44 -4.45 23.35
C ASP A 230 -3.38 -3.07 22.67
N SER A 231 -4.02 -2.93 21.50
CA SER A 231 -4.04 -1.70 20.71
C SER A 231 -5.41 -1.46 20.11
N SER A 232 -5.77 -0.18 19.95
CA SER A 232 -7.02 0.22 19.29
C SER A 232 -6.90 0.27 17.77
N GLN A 233 -5.66 0.36 17.26
CA GLN A 233 -5.37 0.42 15.84
C GLN A 233 -5.18 -0.99 15.28
N CYS A 234 -5.64 -1.21 14.06
CA CYS A 234 -5.24 -2.39 13.30
C CYS A 234 -3.72 -2.32 13.06
N PRO A 235 -2.98 -3.44 13.12
CA PRO A 235 -1.57 -3.46 12.77
C PRO A 235 -1.30 -2.89 11.36
N HIS A 236 -0.03 -2.53 11.12
CA HIS A 236 0.39 -2.03 9.81
C HIS A 236 0.04 -3.03 8.70
N ASN A 237 -0.49 -2.53 7.60
CA ASN A 237 -0.82 -3.34 6.43
C ASN A 237 0.47 -3.89 5.81
N VAL A 238 0.57 -5.21 5.80
CA VAL A 238 1.69 -5.94 5.22
C VAL A 238 1.18 -6.91 4.17
N HIS A 239 2.02 -7.20 3.18
CA HIS A 239 1.69 -8.15 2.12
C HIS A 239 2.72 -9.26 2.07
N LYS A 240 2.42 -10.32 1.32
CA LYS A 240 3.35 -11.42 1.09
C LYS A 240 4.61 -10.89 0.45
N LEU A 241 5.74 -11.46 0.84
CA LEU A 241 7.01 -11.17 0.21
C LEU A 241 6.94 -11.42 -1.31
N ASP A 242 7.72 -10.67 -2.07
CA ASP A 242 7.82 -10.86 -3.51
C ASP A 242 8.25 -12.29 -3.86
N GLY A 243 7.72 -12.82 -4.97
CA GLY A 243 8.01 -14.16 -5.46
C GLY A 243 7.00 -15.24 -5.09
N TYR A 244 6.14 -15.01 -4.07
CA TYR A 244 5.01 -15.89 -3.77
C TYR A 244 4.11 -16.08 -5.00
N THR A 245 3.55 -17.27 -5.18
CA THR A 245 2.62 -17.55 -6.29
C THR A 245 1.22 -17.04 -5.99
N CYS A 246 0.53 -16.54 -7.01
CA CYS A 246 -0.85 -16.08 -6.93
C CYS A 246 -1.65 -16.52 -8.18
N ASP A 247 -2.97 -16.27 -8.17
CA ASP A 247 -3.88 -16.65 -9.28
C ASP A 247 -3.75 -18.13 -9.69
N ALA A 248 -3.86 -19.02 -8.70
CA ALA A 248 -3.70 -20.47 -8.86
C ALA A 248 -2.37 -20.89 -9.53
N GLY A 249 -1.29 -20.15 -9.27
CA GLY A 249 0.05 -20.44 -9.80
C GLY A 249 0.35 -19.80 -11.16
N ARG A 250 -0.60 -19.06 -11.75
CA ARG A 250 -0.41 -18.33 -13.02
C ARG A 250 0.33 -17.01 -12.84
N GLY A 251 0.32 -16.45 -11.63
CA GLY A 251 0.92 -15.17 -11.29
C GLY A 251 1.96 -15.25 -10.19
N ARG A 252 2.65 -14.12 -9.98
CA ARG A 252 3.57 -13.90 -8.87
C ARG A 252 3.28 -12.59 -8.15
N CYS A 253 3.48 -12.60 -6.84
CA CYS A 253 3.40 -11.43 -6.01
C CYS A 253 4.63 -10.55 -6.23
N TYR A 254 4.39 -9.27 -6.52
CA TYR A 254 5.43 -8.26 -6.66
C TYR A 254 4.90 -6.90 -6.19
N GLY A 255 5.46 -6.40 -5.09
CA GLY A 255 5.00 -5.19 -4.41
C GLY A 255 3.53 -5.29 -3.97
N GLY A 256 3.13 -6.42 -3.38
CA GLY A 256 1.77 -6.67 -2.88
C GLY A 256 0.70 -6.95 -3.93
N ARG A 257 1.07 -6.91 -5.22
CA ARG A 257 0.16 -7.10 -6.35
C ARG A 257 0.42 -8.41 -7.07
N CYS A 258 -0.64 -9.06 -7.54
CA CYS A 258 -0.53 -10.28 -8.34
C CYS A 258 -0.24 -9.95 -9.82
N LYS A 259 0.98 -10.19 -10.28
CA LYS A 259 1.43 -9.92 -11.66
C LYS A 259 1.15 -11.09 -12.59
N THR A 260 0.39 -10.83 -13.65
CA THR A 260 0.09 -11.77 -14.74
C THR A 260 -0.02 -11.01 -16.06
N ARG A 261 0.38 -11.64 -17.17
CA ARG A 261 0.14 -11.07 -18.52
C ARG A 261 -1.34 -10.84 -18.80
N ASP A 262 -2.20 -11.80 -18.41
CA ASP A 262 -3.65 -11.65 -18.56
C ASP A 262 -4.22 -10.49 -17.75
N GLY A 263 -3.78 -10.33 -16.50
CA GLY A 263 -4.21 -9.22 -15.64
C GLY A 263 -3.78 -7.87 -16.20
N GLN A 264 -2.57 -7.79 -16.78
CA GLN A 264 -2.07 -6.59 -17.44
C GLN A 264 -2.89 -6.27 -18.71
N CYS A 265 -3.10 -7.24 -19.61
CA CYS A 265 -3.95 -7.05 -20.80
C CYS A 265 -5.39 -6.65 -20.44
N ARG A 266 -5.97 -7.26 -19.40
CA ARG A 266 -7.34 -6.95 -18.96
C ARG A 266 -7.43 -5.53 -18.40
N THR A 267 -6.41 -5.11 -17.66
CA THR A 267 -6.35 -3.75 -17.11
C THR A 267 -6.17 -2.72 -18.21
N LEU A 268 -5.22 -2.94 -19.12
CA LEU A 268 -4.83 -1.96 -20.13
C LEU A 268 -5.81 -1.87 -21.29
N TRP A 269 -6.31 -3.01 -21.76
CA TRP A 269 -7.10 -3.11 -22.99
C TRP A 269 -8.49 -3.69 -22.78
N GLY A 270 -8.74 -4.38 -21.67
CA GLY A 270 -10.00 -5.11 -21.42
C GLY A 270 -10.04 -6.52 -22.02
N TYR A 271 -8.92 -7.03 -22.51
CA TYR A 271 -8.81 -8.34 -23.17
C TYR A 271 -7.78 -9.24 -22.48
N ASN A 272 -7.73 -10.52 -22.85
CA ASN A 272 -6.76 -11.46 -22.30
C ASN A 272 -5.42 -11.40 -23.04
N SER A 273 -4.40 -12.00 -22.44
CA SER A 273 -3.08 -12.15 -23.07
C SER A 273 -3.16 -13.10 -24.26
N ALA A 274 -2.31 -12.84 -25.25
CA ALA A 274 -2.17 -13.67 -26.42
C ALA A 274 -1.49 -15.00 -26.07
N ASP A 275 -1.60 -15.96 -26.98
CA ASP A 275 -0.94 -17.26 -26.83
C ASP A 275 0.59 -17.09 -26.73
N ARG A 276 1.24 -17.97 -25.97
CA ARG A 276 2.70 -17.98 -25.81
C ARG A 276 3.43 -17.96 -27.16
N PHE A 277 2.89 -18.63 -28.17
CA PHE A 277 3.47 -18.66 -29.52
C PHE A 277 3.56 -17.28 -30.18
N CYS A 278 2.62 -16.37 -29.87
CA CYS A 278 2.68 -14.98 -30.35
C CYS A 278 3.95 -14.28 -29.86
N TYR A 279 4.28 -14.45 -28.58
CA TYR A 279 5.49 -13.88 -27.98
C TYR A 279 6.75 -14.49 -28.58
N GLU A 280 6.80 -15.82 -28.69
CA GLU A 280 7.96 -16.53 -29.25
C GLU A 280 8.25 -16.14 -30.70
N LYS A 281 7.22 -15.80 -31.48
CA LYS A 281 7.36 -15.32 -32.84
C LYS A 281 7.73 -13.85 -32.91
N LEU A 282 6.85 -12.97 -32.42
CA LEU A 282 6.99 -11.53 -32.62
C LEU A 282 8.15 -10.94 -31.83
N ASN A 283 8.31 -11.27 -30.55
CA ASN A 283 9.36 -10.67 -29.73
C ASN A 283 10.77 -11.11 -30.14
N SER A 284 10.88 -12.25 -30.81
CA SER A 284 12.12 -12.73 -31.42
C SER A 284 12.47 -12.02 -32.74
N GLU A 285 11.63 -11.15 -33.28
CA GLU A 285 11.93 -10.42 -34.52
C GLU A 285 12.76 -9.16 -34.26
N GLY A 286 12.57 -8.49 -33.12
CA GLY A 286 13.25 -7.23 -32.82
C GLY A 286 12.77 -6.09 -33.71
N THR A 287 11.44 -5.95 -33.83
CA THR A 287 10.80 -4.89 -34.63
C THR A 287 9.79 -4.13 -33.77
N GLU A 288 9.16 -3.07 -34.30
CA GLU A 288 8.05 -2.37 -33.64
C GLU A 288 6.91 -3.34 -33.28
N LYS A 289 6.77 -4.46 -34.01
CA LYS A 289 5.73 -5.47 -33.77
C LYS A 289 6.04 -6.44 -32.62
N GLY A 290 7.28 -6.47 -32.15
CA GLY A 290 7.70 -7.36 -31.09
C GLY A 290 9.19 -7.24 -30.83
N ASN A 291 9.54 -6.91 -29.59
CA ASN A 291 10.90 -6.59 -29.19
C ASN A 291 11.05 -6.59 -27.65
N CYS A 292 12.28 -6.39 -27.18
CA CYS A 292 12.67 -6.27 -25.76
C CYS A 292 13.06 -4.84 -25.38
N GLY A 293 12.49 -3.84 -26.04
CA GLY A 293 12.78 -2.43 -25.80
C GLY A 293 13.47 -1.74 -26.98
N PRO A 294 13.58 -0.40 -26.93
CA PRO A 294 14.45 0.33 -27.82
C PRO A 294 15.92 -0.04 -27.58
N ASP A 295 16.73 0.01 -28.64
CA ASP A 295 18.18 -0.19 -28.54
C ASP A 295 18.87 0.99 -27.85
N SER A 296 20.19 0.87 -27.61
CA SER A 296 20.98 1.90 -26.95
C SER A 296 21.04 3.23 -27.71
N SER A 297 20.74 3.24 -29.02
CA SER A 297 20.68 4.44 -29.84
C SER A 297 19.29 5.10 -29.84
N GLY A 298 18.26 4.36 -29.40
CA GLY A 298 16.86 4.79 -29.42
C GLY A 298 16.24 4.82 -30.82
N GLN A 299 16.95 4.38 -31.86
CA GLN A 299 16.51 4.44 -33.26
C GLN A 299 15.97 3.09 -33.79
N GLY A 300 16.23 2.01 -33.06
CA GLY A 300 15.80 0.66 -33.41
C GLY A 300 15.31 -0.12 -32.21
N TRP A 301 15.05 -1.40 -32.43
CA TRP A 301 14.42 -2.30 -31.46
C TRP A 301 15.34 -3.48 -31.13
N VAL A 302 15.38 -3.86 -29.85
CA VAL A 302 16.18 -5.00 -29.38
C VAL A 302 15.41 -6.29 -29.64
N GLN A 303 16.03 -7.21 -30.37
CA GLN A 303 15.55 -8.58 -30.51
C GLN A 303 15.59 -9.30 -29.16
N CYS A 304 14.48 -9.90 -28.73
CA CYS A 304 14.48 -10.69 -27.51
C CYS A 304 15.26 -11.99 -27.68
N ASN A 305 16.02 -12.38 -26.66
CA ASN A 305 16.53 -13.74 -26.57
C ASN A 305 15.36 -14.72 -26.38
N LYS A 306 15.55 -15.98 -26.76
CA LYS A 306 14.53 -17.04 -26.60
C LYS A 306 13.99 -17.17 -25.17
N GLN A 307 14.81 -16.89 -24.16
CA GLN A 307 14.40 -16.94 -22.75
C GLN A 307 13.60 -15.70 -22.32
N ASP A 308 13.82 -14.56 -22.99
CA ASP A 308 13.28 -13.25 -22.63
C ASP A 308 11.98 -12.91 -23.37
N VAL A 309 11.57 -13.71 -24.36
CA VAL A 309 10.39 -13.43 -25.21
C VAL A 309 9.11 -13.17 -24.44
N LEU A 310 8.95 -13.72 -23.23
CA LEU A 310 7.79 -13.50 -22.35
C LEU A 310 7.89 -12.27 -21.45
N CYS A 311 8.99 -11.51 -21.54
CA CYS A 311 9.25 -10.26 -20.83
C CYS A 311 9.36 -9.05 -21.77
N GLY A 312 9.27 -9.26 -23.08
CA GLY A 312 9.27 -8.20 -24.09
C GLY A 312 7.93 -7.48 -24.22
N LEU A 313 7.58 -7.09 -25.45
CA LEU A 313 6.30 -6.45 -25.77
C LEU A 313 5.14 -7.34 -25.30
N LEU A 314 4.16 -6.73 -24.62
CA LEU A 314 2.93 -7.37 -24.16
C LEU A 314 2.02 -7.61 -25.37
N LEU A 315 1.62 -8.86 -25.55
CA LEU A 315 0.70 -9.26 -26.60
C LEU A 315 -0.63 -9.71 -25.99
N CYS A 316 -1.72 -9.18 -26.52
CA CYS A 316 -3.09 -9.46 -26.11
C CYS A 316 -3.92 -9.90 -27.33
N THR A 317 -5.10 -10.43 -27.06
CA THR A 317 -6.08 -10.81 -28.10
C THR A 317 -7.10 -9.70 -28.31
N ASN A 318 -7.66 -9.56 -29.51
CA ASN A 318 -8.83 -8.71 -29.79
C ASN A 318 -8.66 -7.23 -29.36
N LEU A 319 -7.43 -6.71 -29.34
CA LEU A 319 -7.16 -5.31 -29.00
C LEU A 319 -8.02 -4.34 -29.82
N THR A 320 -8.53 -3.34 -29.10
CA THR A 320 -9.16 -2.14 -29.64
C THR A 320 -8.13 -1.07 -29.94
N ASP A 321 -8.46 -0.15 -30.84
CA ASP A 321 -7.56 0.93 -31.29
C ASP A 321 -7.13 1.91 -30.19
N ARG A 322 -7.78 1.91 -29.01
CA ARG A 322 -7.43 2.79 -27.88
C ARG A 322 -7.25 2.01 -26.57
N PRO A 323 -6.16 2.26 -25.80
CA PRO A 323 -6.01 1.72 -24.46
C PRO A 323 -6.98 2.39 -23.50
N ARG A 324 -7.28 1.70 -22.39
CA ARG A 324 -8.06 2.28 -21.27
C ARG A 324 -7.27 3.35 -20.52
N PHE A 325 -5.94 3.24 -20.53
CA PHE A 325 -5.02 4.08 -19.79
C PHE A 325 -3.77 4.39 -20.63
N GLY A 326 -3.27 5.62 -20.52
CA GLY A 326 -2.11 6.08 -21.29
C GLY A 326 -2.45 6.50 -22.72
N GLU A 327 -1.47 7.07 -23.40
CA GLU A 327 -1.54 7.47 -24.79
C GLU A 327 -0.93 6.37 -25.67
N LEU A 328 -1.65 5.98 -26.73
CA LEU A 328 -1.12 5.04 -27.70
C LEU A 328 -0.05 5.73 -28.55
N GLN A 329 1.20 5.28 -28.45
CA GLN A 329 2.28 5.71 -29.32
C GLN A 329 2.48 4.71 -30.47
N GLY A 330 2.69 5.23 -31.67
CA GLY A 330 2.91 4.42 -32.87
C GLY A 330 1.64 3.70 -33.34
N ARG A 331 1.81 2.58 -34.04
CA ARG A 331 0.69 1.78 -34.55
C ARG A 331 0.49 0.54 -33.71
N LEU A 332 -0.77 0.09 -33.61
CA LEU A 332 -1.04 -1.22 -33.06
C LEU A 332 -0.38 -2.30 -33.91
N THR A 333 0.31 -3.19 -33.22
CA THR A 333 0.69 -4.49 -33.75
C THR A 333 -0.57 -5.32 -33.91
N SER A 334 -0.76 -5.88 -35.10
CA SER A 334 -1.85 -6.80 -35.38
C SER A 334 -1.38 -7.85 -36.38
N LEU A 335 -1.34 -9.10 -35.94
CA LEU A 335 -1.00 -10.24 -36.77
C LEU A 335 -1.83 -11.46 -36.37
N THR A 336 -2.45 -12.10 -37.35
CA THR A 336 -3.09 -13.40 -37.16
C THR A 336 -2.16 -14.50 -37.66
N ILE A 337 -1.80 -15.43 -36.78
CA ILE A 337 -0.90 -16.55 -37.10
C ILE A 337 -1.69 -17.85 -37.11
N HIS A 338 -1.53 -18.65 -38.18
CA HIS A 338 -2.08 -20.01 -38.19
C HIS A 338 -1.07 -20.99 -37.58
N HIS A 339 -1.42 -21.61 -36.45
CA HIS A 339 -0.57 -22.58 -35.75
C HIS A 339 -1.41 -23.73 -35.21
N GLN A 340 -0.96 -24.97 -35.42
CA GLN A 340 -1.65 -26.19 -34.94
C GLN A 340 -3.16 -26.23 -35.24
N ASN A 341 -3.54 -25.89 -36.47
CA ASN A 341 -4.93 -25.86 -36.94
C ASN A 341 -5.83 -24.85 -36.20
N ARG A 342 -5.23 -23.81 -35.59
CA ARG A 342 -5.92 -22.70 -34.93
C ARG A 342 -5.34 -21.37 -35.41
N TYR A 343 -6.20 -20.36 -35.50
CA TYR A 343 -5.78 -18.98 -35.73
C TYR A 343 -5.53 -18.30 -34.37
N LEU A 344 -4.33 -17.76 -34.20
CA LEU A 344 -3.90 -17.02 -33.02
C LEU A 344 -3.85 -15.54 -33.37
N ASP A 345 -4.57 -14.72 -32.60
CA ASP A 345 -4.57 -13.27 -32.76
C ASP A 345 -3.51 -12.66 -31.84
N CYS A 346 -2.47 -12.10 -32.44
CA CYS A 346 -1.31 -11.54 -31.76
C CYS A 346 -1.33 -10.02 -31.95
N ARG A 347 -1.81 -9.29 -30.93
CA ARG A 347 -1.89 -7.83 -30.99
C ARG A 347 -1.14 -7.18 -29.85
N GLY A 348 -0.55 -6.02 -30.08
CA GLY A 348 0.22 -5.28 -29.07
C GLY A 348 0.28 -3.79 -29.39
N GLY A 349 0.73 -2.99 -28.45
CA GLY A 349 0.87 -1.55 -28.64
C GLY A 349 1.52 -0.86 -27.45
N HIS A 350 2.16 0.27 -27.72
CA HIS A 350 2.85 1.08 -26.72
C HIS A 350 1.87 2.05 -26.08
N ALA A 351 1.44 1.74 -24.85
CA ALA A 351 0.53 2.58 -24.08
C ALA A 351 1.34 3.33 -23.02
N VAL A 352 1.73 4.56 -23.34
CA VAL A 352 2.65 5.35 -22.53
C VAL A 352 1.86 6.21 -21.54
N LEU A 353 2.18 6.08 -20.26
CA LEU A 353 1.59 6.89 -19.20
C LEU A 353 2.28 8.25 -19.08
N ASP A 354 1.67 9.13 -18.28
CA ASP A 354 2.19 10.48 -18.05
C ASP A 354 3.57 10.51 -17.40
N ASP A 355 3.94 9.46 -16.66
CA ASP A 355 5.26 9.30 -16.01
C ASP A 355 6.33 8.70 -16.95
N GLY A 356 6.00 8.52 -18.23
CA GLY A 356 6.86 7.91 -19.24
C GLY A 356 6.91 6.39 -19.20
N LEU A 357 6.16 5.73 -18.29
CA LEU A 357 6.08 4.28 -18.26
C LEU A 357 5.30 3.75 -19.47
N ASP A 358 5.94 2.91 -20.28
CA ASP A 358 5.27 2.17 -21.34
C ASP A 358 4.65 0.88 -20.80
N MET A 359 3.34 0.91 -20.60
CA MET A 359 2.52 -0.23 -20.17
C MET A 359 2.36 -1.30 -21.25
N GLY A 360 2.88 -1.05 -22.46
CA GLY A 360 2.96 -1.99 -23.58
C GLY A 360 4.01 -3.09 -23.42
N TYR A 361 4.90 -3.02 -22.43
CA TYR A 361 5.82 -4.11 -22.08
C TYR A 361 5.30 -4.93 -20.90
N VAL A 362 5.66 -6.21 -20.85
CA VAL A 362 5.34 -7.07 -19.71
C VAL A 362 5.95 -6.50 -18.43
N GLU A 363 5.11 -6.31 -17.39
CA GLU A 363 5.55 -5.73 -16.12
C GLU A 363 6.55 -6.61 -15.37
N ASP A 364 7.47 -5.97 -14.66
CA ASP A 364 8.38 -6.63 -13.72
C ASP A 364 7.60 -7.45 -12.67
N GLY A 365 8.17 -8.59 -12.30
CA GLY A 365 7.55 -9.58 -11.43
C GLY A 365 6.65 -10.59 -12.13
N THR A 366 6.31 -10.38 -13.41
CA THR A 366 5.47 -11.32 -14.16
C THR A 366 6.19 -12.65 -14.42
N PRO A 367 5.55 -13.82 -14.22
CA PRO A 367 6.20 -15.11 -14.45
C PRO A 367 6.52 -15.35 -15.93
N CYS A 368 7.77 -15.67 -16.26
CA CYS A 368 8.23 -16.00 -17.62
C CYS A 368 8.63 -17.47 -17.79
N GLY A 369 8.63 -18.24 -16.71
CA GLY A 369 8.93 -19.68 -16.71
C GLY A 369 8.79 -20.30 -15.32
N PRO A 370 9.02 -21.62 -15.19
CA PRO A 370 9.06 -22.30 -13.90
C PRO A 370 10.14 -21.67 -13.01
N ASN A 371 9.77 -21.15 -11.84
CA ASN A 371 10.66 -20.43 -10.93
C ASN A 371 11.44 -19.25 -11.56
N MET A 372 10.84 -18.58 -12.54
CA MET A 372 11.39 -17.38 -13.18
C MET A 372 10.38 -16.23 -13.23
N MET A 373 10.87 -15.00 -13.30
CA MET A 373 10.07 -13.78 -13.42
C MET A 373 10.82 -12.68 -14.19
N CYS A 374 10.05 -11.74 -14.74
CA CYS A 374 10.57 -10.64 -15.53
C CYS A 374 11.18 -9.54 -14.65
N LEU A 375 12.32 -8.99 -15.09
CA LEU A 375 12.90 -7.76 -14.57
C LEU A 375 13.61 -7.03 -15.70
N GLU A 376 13.28 -5.76 -15.90
CA GLU A 376 13.89 -4.93 -16.95
C GLU A 376 13.84 -5.62 -18.33
N ARG A 377 12.68 -6.20 -18.66
CA ARG A 377 12.39 -6.92 -19.91
C ARG A 377 13.20 -8.21 -20.13
N ARG A 378 13.81 -8.75 -19.07
CA ARG A 378 14.57 -10.01 -19.11
C ARG A 378 13.99 -11.03 -18.16
N CYS A 379 14.12 -12.31 -18.51
CA CYS A 379 13.61 -13.42 -17.71
C CYS A 379 14.71 -13.98 -16.80
N PHE A 380 14.57 -13.77 -15.50
CA PHE A 380 15.56 -14.24 -14.52
C PHE A 380 14.98 -15.31 -13.59
N PRO A 381 15.80 -16.27 -13.12
CA PRO A 381 15.45 -17.12 -12.00
C PRO A 381 15.14 -16.30 -10.75
N ILE A 382 14.15 -16.72 -9.95
CA ILE A 382 13.77 -16.03 -8.71
C ILE A 382 14.95 -15.79 -7.76
N PRO A 383 15.90 -16.72 -7.56
CA PRO A 383 17.06 -16.47 -6.70
C PRO A 383 17.90 -15.23 -7.09
N THR A 384 17.87 -14.82 -8.38
CA THR A 384 18.60 -13.64 -8.87
C THR A 384 18.06 -12.32 -8.32
N PHE A 385 16.81 -12.31 -7.82
CA PHE A 385 16.19 -11.13 -7.24
C PHE A 385 16.70 -10.82 -5.82
N ASN A 386 17.59 -11.65 -5.26
CA ASN A 386 18.15 -11.49 -3.91
C ASN A 386 17.05 -11.26 -2.85
N LEU A 387 15.93 -11.97 -3.01
CA LEU A 387 14.80 -11.86 -2.12
C LEU A 387 15.23 -12.35 -0.73
N SER A 388 14.98 -11.50 0.27
CA SER A 388 15.25 -11.86 1.66
C SER A 388 14.41 -13.08 2.06
N THR A 389 14.84 -13.85 3.05
CA THR A 389 14.08 -15.02 3.52
C THR A 389 13.76 -14.85 4.99
N CYS A 390 12.52 -15.17 5.38
CA CYS A 390 12.12 -15.17 6.77
C CYS A 390 12.78 -16.32 7.55
N PRO A 391 12.90 -16.19 8.89
CA PRO A 391 13.39 -17.28 9.73
C PRO A 391 12.45 -18.49 9.72
N GLY A 392 12.94 -19.62 10.21
CA GLY A 392 12.21 -20.89 10.26
C GLY A 392 12.97 -21.95 11.03
N SER A 393 12.27 -23.01 11.42
CA SER A 393 12.88 -24.19 12.07
C SER A 393 13.97 -24.87 11.23
N SER A 394 13.91 -24.69 9.91
CA SER A 394 14.97 -25.07 8.96
C SER A 394 14.97 -24.14 7.74
N PRO A 395 16.04 -24.10 6.93
CA PRO A 395 16.09 -23.26 5.72
C PRO A 395 14.97 -23.52 4.71
N SER A 396 14.40 -24.73 4.70
CA SER A 396 13.26 -25.11 3.84
C SER A 396 11.90 -24.90 4.50
N HIS A 397 11.86 -24.65 5.81
CA HIS A 397 10.63 -24.42 6.57
C HIS A 397 10.49 -22.95 6.93
N ILE A 398 10.27 -22.12 5.91
CA ILE A 398 10.02 -20.69 6.09
C ILE A 398 8.83 -20.51 7.04
N CYS A 399 9.02 -19.69 8.08
CA CYS A 399 8.06 -19.49 9.17
C CYS A 399 7.56 -20.79 9.80
N SER A 400 8.43 -21.80 9.86
CA SER A 400 8.15 -23.14 10.37
C SER A 400 6.89 -23.80 9.77
N HIS A 401 6.46 -23.35 8.57
CA HIS A 401 5.18 -23.73 7.93
C HIS A 401 3.91 -23.39 8.73
N HIS A 402 4.01 -22.50 9.71
CA HIS A 402 2.92 -22.03 10.57
C HIS A 402 2.71 -20.52 10.45
N GLY A 403 2.99 -19.98 9.27
CA GLY A 403 2.87 -18.55 9.00
C GLY A 403 3.31 -18.18 7.59
N THR A 404 3.14 -16.90 7.28
CA THR A 404 3.46 -16.31 5.99
C THR A 404 4.56 -15.26 6.14
N CYS A 405 5.55 -15.27 5.25
CA CYS A 405 6.62 -14.27 5.25
C CYS A 405 6.12 -12.96 4.62
N SER A 406 6.16 -11.86 5.37
CA SER A 406 5.75 -10.53 4.92
C SER A 406 6.85 -9.79 4.15
N ASN A 407 6.47 -8.69 3.50
CA ASN A 407 7.37 -7.75 2.82
C ASN A 407 8.39 -7.08 3.76
N GLU A 408 8.15 -7.10 5.07
CA GLU A 408 9.12 -6.63 6.07
C GLU A 408 10.12 -7.72 6.51
N VAL A 409 10.09 -8.89 5.86
CA VAL A 409 10.93 -10.06 6.23
C VAL A 409 10.65 -10.52 7.66
N LYS A 410 9.36 -10.53 8.04
CA LYS A 410 8.86 -11.04 9.31
C LYS A 410 7.83 -12.12 9.05
N CYS A 411 7.80 -13.13 9.91
CA CYS A 411 6.75 -14.14 9.88
C CYS A 411 5.48 -13.59 10.51
N ILE A 412 4.38 -13.66 9.77
CA ILE A 412 3.02 -13.47 10.28
C ILE A 412 2.46 -14.86 10.57
N CYS A 413 2.37 -15.20 11.85
CA CYS A 413 1.99 -16.56 12.27
C CYS A 413 0.50 -16.82 12.11
N ASP A 414 0.16 -18.09 11.91
CA ASP A 414 -1.21 -18.57 12.01
C ASP A 414 -1.74 -18.38 13.43
N SER A 415 -3.07 -18.39 13.62
CA SER A 415 -3.73 -17.97 14.87
C SER A 415 -3.19 -18.62 16.14
N ASP A 416 -2.80 -19.90 16.03
CA ASP A 416 -2.39 -20.74 17.15
C ASP A 416 -0.86 -20.81 17.32
N TYR A 417 -0.11 -19.99 16.59
CA TYR A 417 1.35 -19.98 16.61
C TYR A 417 1.89 -18.58 16.91
N THR A 418 3.06 -18.54 17.54
CA THR A 418 3.74 -17.31 17.92
C THR A 418 5.26 -17.48 17.83
N GLY A 419 5.98 -16.41 18.14
CA GLY A 419 7.44 -16.34 18.02
C GLY A 419 7.90 -15.80 16.66
N LYS A 420 9.20 -15.50 16.56
CA LYS A 420 9.77 -14.86 15.36
C LYS A 420 9.72 -15.74 14.11
N ASP A 421 9.70 -17.05 14.29
CA ASP A 421 9.72 -18.07 13.24
C ASP A 421 8.47 -18.98 13.27
N CYS A 422 7.45 -18.59 14.03
CA CYS A 422 6.18 -19.32 14.21
C CYS A 422 6.34 -20.78 14.69
N SER A 423 7.38 -21.08 15.48
CA SER A 423 7.63 -22.43 16.00
C SER A 423 6.89 -22.75 17.32
N VAL A 424 6.33 -21.75 18.00
CA VAL A 424 5.72 -21.92 19.33
C VAL A 424 4.21 -21.99 19.21
N PHE A 425 3.60 -23.08 19.67
CA PHE A 425 2.15 -23.23 19.74
C PHE A 425 1.57 -22.46 20.94
N ASP A 426 0.71 -21.49 20.67
CA ASP A 426 0.03 -20.61 21.65
C ASP A 426 -1.41 -20.29 21.16
N PRO A 427 -2.37 -21.21 21.38
CA PRO A 427 -3.73 -21.07 20.88
C PRO A 427 -4.46 -19.90 21.55
N ILE A 428 -5.25 -19.17 20.75
CA ILE A 428 -6.08 -18.08 21.27
C ILE A 428 -7.16 -18.69 22.17
N LEU A 429 -7.17 -18.29 23.45
CA LEU A 429 -8.23 -18.66 24.38
C LEU A 429 -9.53 -17.95 23.98
N ILE A 430 -10.41 -18.66 23.28
CA ILE A 430 -11.78 -18.20 23.03
C ILE A 430 -12.51 -18.21 24.38
N PRO A 431 -13.07 -17.09 24.86
CA PRO A 431 -13.93 -17.12 26.03
C PRO A 431 -15.12 -18.03 25.72
N THR A 432 -15.20 -19.19 26.38
CA THR A 432 -16.42 -19.98 26.39
C THR A 432 -17.54 -19.09 26.95
N PRO A 433 -18.69 -18.97 26.26
CA PRO A 433 -19.84 -18.32 26.86
C PRO A 433 -20.14 -19.02 28.20
N PRO A 434 -20.41 -18.28 29.28
CA PRO A 434 -20.73 -18.90 30.55
C PRO A 434 -21.92 -19.83 30.33
N ASP A 435 -21.72 -21.10 30.65
CA ASP A 435 -22.78 -22.10 30.60
C ASP A 435 -23.96 -21.63 31.46
N GLY A 436 -25.16 -21.85 30.96
CA GLY A 436 -26.38 -21.27 31.50
C GLY A 436 -26.62 -21.67 32.96
N SER A 437 -26.96 -20.67 33.77
CA SER A 437 -27.65 -20.80 35.06
C SER A 437 -26.90 -21.43 36.24
N GLU A 438 -25.75 -20.87 36.62
CA GLU A 438 -25.40 -20.91 38.05
C GLU A 438 -26.27 -19.90 38.82
N LYS A 439 -27.34 -20.41 39.43
CA LYS A 439 -28.07 -19.74 40.49
C LYS A 439 -27.06 -19.17 41.48
N ALA A 440 -27.12 -17.85 41.67
CA ALA A 440 -26.39 -17.14 42.71
C ALA A 440 -26.54 -17.86 44.06
N LYS A 441 -25.53 -18.62 44.47
CA LYS A 441 -25.34 -18.98 45.87
C LYS A 441 -24.73 -17.76 46.53
N GLY A 442 -25.53 -17.12 47.39
CA GLY A 442 -25.10 -15.98 48.20
C GLY A 442 -23.84 -16.30 49.02
N PRO A 443 -23.15 -15.26 49.52
CA PRO A 443 -21.87 -15.42 50.18
C PRO A 443 -21.99 -16.34 51.39
N SER A 444 -21.22 -17.43 51.38
CA SER A 444 -21.05 -18.33 52.51
C SER A 444 -20.57 -17.53 53.72
N GLY A 445 -21.32 -17.58 54.82
CA GLY A 445 -21.10 -16.85 56.09
C GLY A 445 -19.78 -17.16 56.80
N THR A 446 -18.85 -17.85 56.15
CA THR A 446 -17.52 -18.19 56.69
C THR A 446 -16.50 -17.08 56.43
N ASN A 447 -16.66 -16.28 55.35
CA ASN A 447 -15.74 -15.19 55.01
C ASN A 447 -15.97 -13.90 55.80
N ILE A 448 -17.17 -13.71 56.37
CA ILE A 448 -17.50 -12.54 57.20
C ILE A 448 -16.80 -12.63 58.56
N ILE A 449 -16.66 -13.84 59.12
CA ILE A 449 -16.03 -14.05 60.43
C ILE A 449 -14.52 -13.78 60.36
N ILE A 450 -13.85 -14.18 59.28
CA ILE A 450 -12.40 -13.97 59.09
C ILE A 450 -12.08 -12.47 58.93
N GLY A 451 -12.91 -11.72 58.21
CA GLY A 451 -12.75 -10.27 58.05
C GLY A 451 -12.94 -9.48 59.35
N SER A 452 -13.91 -9.87 60.19
CA SER A 452 -14.15 -9.21 61.47
C SER A 452 -13.05 -9.49 62.50
N VAL A 453 -12.47 -10.69 62.52
CA VAL A 453 -11.35 -11.03 63.42
C VAL A 453 -10.07 -10.31 63.00
N ALA A 454 -9.77 -10.26 61.69
CA ALA A 454 -8.60 -9.51 61.18
C ALA A 454 -8.73 -7.99 61.45
N GLY A 455 -9.92 -7.42 61.30
CA GLY A 455 -10.19 -6.02 61.62
C GLY A 455 -10.03 -5.68 63.11
N ALA A 456 -10.48 -6.55 64.01
CA ALA A 456 -10.32 -6.36 65.45
C ALA A 456 -8.86 -6.43 65.90
N ILE A 457 -8.06 -7.32 65.32
CA ILE A 457 -6.62 -7.43 65.61
C ILE A 457 -5.87 -6.18 65.12
N LEU A 458 -6.22 -5.65 63.94
CA LEU A 458 -5.58 -4.46 63.40
C LEU A 458 -5.87 -3.20 64.25
N VAL A 459 -7.11 -3.05 64.73
CA VAL A 459 -7.49 -1.94 65.61
C VAL A 459 -6.79 -2.06 66.98
N ALA A 460 -6.70 -3.26 67.54
CA ALA A 460 -5.96 -3.49 68.78
C ALA A 460 -4.46 -3.16 68.64
N ALA A 461 -3.84 -3.49 67.51
CA ALA A 461 -2.44 -3.17 67.22
C ALA A 461 -2.20 -1.65 67.10
N ILE A 462 -3.13 -0.90 66.51
CA ILE A 462 -3.04 0.56 66.39
C ILE A 462 -3.22 1.23 67.76
N VAL A 463 -4.16 0.74 68.58
CA VAL A 463 -4.40 1.30 69.93
C VAL A 463 -3.22 1.02 70.87
N LEU A 464 -2.63 -0.18 70.81
CA LEU A 464 -1.45 -0.53 71.61
C LEU A 464 -0.15 0.11 71.09
N GLY A 465 -0.02 0.29 69.77
CA GLY A 465 1.11 1.00 69.16
C GLY A 465 1.10 2.52 69.40
N GLY A 466 -0.09 3.12 69.49
CA GLY A 466 -0.26 4.55 69.74
C GLY A 466 0.08 5.01 71.15
N THR A 467 0.02 4.12 72.15
CA THR A 467 0.39 4.43 73.54
C THR A 467 1.89 4.32 73.84
N GLY A 468 2.72 3.89 72.86
CA GLY A 468 4.16 3.66 73.03
C GLY A 468 5.08 4.85 72.72
N TRP A 469 4.55 5.97 72.22
CA TRP A 469 5.36 7.13 71.78
C TRP A 469 5.16 8.41 72.61
N GLY A 470 4.97 8.23 73.91
CA GLY A 470 4.82 9.34 74.86
C GLY A 470 5.76 9.27 76.07
N PHE A 471 7.03 8.88 75.90
CA PHE A 471 8.08 9.14 76.92
C PHE A 471 9.47 9.25 76.26
N LYS A 472 9.84 10.48 75.90
CA LYS A 472 11.17 11.02 76.17
C LYS A 472 11.14 12.54 76.16
#